data_AF-A0A4Y4KGE9-F1
#
_entry.id   AF-A0A4Y4KGE9-F1
#
_cell.length_a   1.000
_cell.length_b   1.000
_cell.length_c   1.000
_cell.angle_alpha   90.00
_cell.angle_beta   90.00
_cell.angle_gamma   90.00
#
_symmetry.space_group_name_H-M   'P 1'
#
loop_
_entity.id
_entity.type
_entity.pdbx_description
1 polymer ?
#
loop_
_entity_poly.entity_id
_entity_poly.type
_entity_poly.pdbx_seq_one_letter_code
_entity_poly.pdbx_strand_id
1 'polypeptide(L)'
;MTLSRLDIHRRNRGERTFVTLAGDIGPATTPLLRAALEQCLLDGVTVIDIDLTTVGSCDAGGLDVLQSASRRAGRVHACLRLQHPCAQITRLLDVTGSTSLLLTGQVSPVPPTASGDLLSTAPRAPGDPARRPDQPVLKDGIRLRRLTRWQAEDMHEDIADLAAESVAGTPGEAYHDRGDFLHRLAVTAHRPGFALLVAETTVLVGCAFGFPVGPDGSGRRGFDGTLQGIIQRLTSRARFVVLTQVVAHPHAQHRDIARRLQQRLLTDLHSCLGVTLLHPVDQAGQAAFSSWGWQNMGEVVGLPGAVAPCVLTLSVEGLALARR
;
A
#
# COMPACT_ATOMS: atom_id res chain seq x y z
N MET A 1 8.47 5.84 33.01
CA MET A 1 8.59 5.99 31.55
C MET A 1 8.30 7.44 31.22
N THR A 2 9.29 8.16 30.71
CA THR A 2 9.13 9.56 30.30
C THR A 2 8.27 9.59 29.05
N LEU A 3 7.12 10.27 29.10
CA LEU A 3 6.29 10.50 27.92
C LEU A 3 7.06 11.43 26.99
N SER A 4 7.73 10.88 25.99
CA SER A 4 8.26 11.67 24.87
C SER A 4 7.07 12.34 24.18
N ARG A 5 6.98 13.65 24.33
CA ARG A 5 5.90 14.46 23.78
C ARG A 5 6.42 15.15 22.53
N LEU A 6 5.73 14.92 21.41
CA LEU A 6 5.92 15.66 20.17
C LEU A 6 4.80 16.69 20.07
N ASP A 7 5.14 17.97 20.21
CA ASP A 7 4.21 19.06 19.98
C ASP A 7 4.25 19.45 18.49
N ILE A 8 3.08 19.44 17.85
CA ILE A 8 2.92 19.75 16.43
C ILE A 8 2.09 21.02 16.29
N HIS A 9 2.69 22.05 15.72
CA HIS A 9 2.01 23.32 15.46
C HIS A 9 1.85 23.52 13.96
N ARG A 10 0.59 23.63 13.52
CA ARG A 10 0.26 23.86 12.12
C ARG A 10 -0.18 25.31 11.89
N ARG A 11 0.36 25.93 10.84
CA ARG A 11 -0.05 27.26 10.37
C ARG A 11 -0.28 27.24 8.87
N ASN A 12 -1.51 27.47 8.45
CA ASN A 12 -1.88 27.53 7.04
C ASN A 12 -1.76 28.97 6.52
N ARG A 13 -1.19 29.16 5.33
CA ARG A 13 -1.06 30.45 4.63
C ARG A 13 -1.33 30.24 3.15
N GLY A 14 -2.59 30.41 2.75
CA GLY A 14 -3.03 30.12 1.38
C GLY A 14 -2.82 28.64 1.05
N GLU A 15 -2.16 28.35 -0.07
CA GLU A 15 -1.86 26.98 -0.52
C GLU A 15 -0.64 26.35 0.18
N ARG A 16 -0.02 27.06 1.14
CA ARG A 16 1.17 26.61 1.86
C ARG A 16 0.85 26.36 3.33
N THR A 17 1.33 25.23 3.87
CA THR A 17 1.25 24.89 5.29
C THR A 17 2.64 24.85 5.90
N PHE A 18 2.80 25.49 7.06
CA PHE A 18 3.98 25.36 7.91
C PHE A 18 3.65 24.45 9.10
N VAL A 19 4.44 23.41 9.29
CA VAL A 19 4.34 22.46 10.41
C VAL A 19 5.59 22.57 11.24
N THR A 20 5.49 23.08 12.46
CA THR A 20 6.61 23.12 13.41
C THR A 20 6.53 21.92 14.34
N LEU A 21 7.63 21.16 14.42
CA LEU A 21 7.76 19.99 15.29
C LEU A 21 8.69 20.29 16.46
N ALA A 22 8.24 20.04 17.68
CA ALA A 22 9.04 20.21 18.89
C ALA A 22 9.03 18.92 19.74
N GLY A 23 10.21 18.43 20.11
CA GLY A 23 10.39 17.20 20.88
C GLY A 23 11.04 16.07 20.07
N ASP A 24 10.92 14.84 20.58
CA ASP A 24 11.51 13.65 19.95
C ASP A 24 10.53 12.94 19.01
N ILE A 25 11.03 12.49 17.87
CA ILE A 25 10.30 11.66 16.91
C ILE A 25 10.75 10.21 17.11
N GLY A 26 9.90 9.42 17.77
CA GLY A 26 10.12 8.01 18.03
C GLY A 26 8.82 7.21 17.95
N PRO A 27 8.82 5.91 18.30
CA PRO A 27 7.68 5.03 18.03
C PRO A 27 6.35 5.49 18.66
N ALA A 28 6.43 6.15 19.82
CA ALA A 28 5.27 6.70 20.52
C ALA A 28 4.68 7.96 19.86
N THR A 29 5.47 8.73 19.11
CA THR A 29 5.07 10.01 18.50
C THR A 29 4.89 9.94 16.98
N THR A 30 5.45 8.91 16.33
CA THR A 30 5.31 8.62 14.90
C THR A 30 3.85 8.57 14.42
N PRO A 31 2.88 7.97 15.15
CA PRO A 31 1.46 8.02 14.75
C PRO A 31 0.89 9.44 14.72
N LEU A 32 1.29 10.30 15.66
CA LEU A 32 0.84 11.69 15.75
C LEU A 32 1.41 12.52 14.58
N LEU A 33 2.71 12.35 14.29
CA LEU A 33 3.35 12.99 13.14
C LEU A 33 2.66 12.60 11.83
N ARG A 34 2.39 11.30 11.65
CA ARG A 34 1.70 10.79 10.46
C ARG A 34 0.33 11.42 10.29
N ALA A 35 -0.51 11.37 11.33
CA ALA A 35 -1.86 11.94 11.27
C ALA A 35 -1.85 13.44 10.92
N ALA A 36 -0.89 14.20 11.45
CA ALA A 36 -0.77 15.62 11.15
C ALA A 36 -0.40 15.89 9.67
N LEU A 37 0.55 15.13 9.10
CA LEU A 37 0.95 15.28 7.71
C LEU A 37 -0.15 14.80 6.74
N GLU A 38 -0.87 13.74 7.11
CA GLU A 38 -2.03 13.29 6.35
C GLU A 38 -3.13 14.33 6.30
N GLN A 39 -3.43 14.97 7.44
CA GLN A 39 -4.40 16.05 7.47
C GLN A 39 -3.96 17.23 6.58
N CYS A 40 -2.66 17.54 6.52
CA CYS A 40 -2.17 18.58 5.61
C CYS A 40 -2.44 18.23 4.15
N LEU A 41 -2.16 16.98 3.75
CA LEU A 41 -2.40 16.50 2.39
C LEU A 41 -3.90 16.46 2.04
N LEU A 42 -4.75 16.10 3.01
CA LEU A 42 -6.21 16.09 2.83
C LEU A 42 -6.80 17.50 2.66
N ASP A 43 -6.19 18.50 3.27
CA ASP A 43 -6.65 19.89 3.17
C ASP A 43 -6.26 20.58 1.85
N GLY A 44 -5.64 19.85 0.91
CA GLY A 44 -5.39 20.31 -0.46
C GLY A 44 -4.24 21.32 -0.60
N VAL A 45 -3.29 21.34 0.33
CA VAL A 45 -2.14 22.26 0.27
C VAL A 45 -1.09 21.78 -0.74
N THR A 46 -0.54 22.72 -1.52
CA THR A 46 0.45 22.44 -2.57
C THR A 46 1.88 22.46 -2.03
N VAL A 47 2.11 23.05 -0.86
CA VAL A 47 3.43 23.10 -0.21
C VAL A 47 3.30 22.86 1.30
N ILE A 48 4.05 21.90 1.83
CA ILE A 48 4.16 21.61 3.27
C ILE A 48 5.62 21.83 3.68
N ASP A 49 5.89 22.84 4.50
CA ASP A 49 7.21 23.03 5.11
C ASP A 49 7.19 22.54 6.54
N ILE A 50 8.09 21.62 6.85
CA ILE A 50 8.25 21.06 8.19
C ILE A 50 9.49 21.68 8.82
N ASP A 51 9.31 22.46 9.87
CA ASP A 51 10.40 23.03 10.66
C ASP A 51 10.83 22.05 11.75
N LEU A 52 12.08 21.60 11.65
CA LEU A 52 12.72 20.64 12.53
C LEU A 52 13.66 21.30 13.56
N THR A 53 13.69 22.63 13.63
CA THR A 53 14.60 23.39 14.52
C THR A 53 14.56 22.90 15.97
N THR A 54 13.38 22.50 16.46
CA THR A 54 13.14 22.08 17.85
C THR A 54 13.02 20.55 18.01
N VAL A 55 13.42 19.77 17.00
CA VAL A 55 13.43 18.31 17.07
C VAL A 55 14.75 17.81 17.65
N GLY A 56 14.67 17.09 18.77
CA GLY A 56 15.85 16.58 19.50
C GLY A 56 16.44 15.33 18.86
N SER A 57 15.59 14.41 18.42
CA SER A 57 15.98 13.17 17.77
C SER A 57 14.89 12.66 16.83
N CYS A 58 15.28 11.85 15.84
CA CYS A 58 14.37 11.15 14.95
C CYS A 58 14.87 9.73 14.71
N ASP A 59 14.01 8.73 14.95
CA ASP A 59 14.28 7.34 14.62
C ASP A 59 13.97 7.03 13.14
N ALA A 60 14.24 5.78 12.73
CA ALA A 60 13.99 5.33 11.38
C ALA A 60 12.48 5.35 11.01
N GLY A 61 11.59 5.08 11.96
CA GLY A 61 10.14 5.09 11.73
C GLY A 61 9.59 6.50 11.49
N GLY A 62 10.08 7.50 12.24
CA GLY A 62 9.78 8.91 12.02
C GLY A 62 10.29 9.40 10.67
N LEU A 63 11.49 8.97 10.28
CA LEU A 63 12.05 9.30 8.98
C LEU A 63 11.25 8.68 7.82
N ASP A 64 10.84 7.42 7.96
CA ASP A 64 9.97 6.75 7.00
C ASP A 64 8.64 7.51 6.82
N VAL A 65 8.06 8.03 7.90
CA VAL A 65 6.87 8.90 7.82
C VAL A 65 7.13 10.15 6.98
N LEU A 66 8.26 10.85 7.20
CA LEU A 66 8.60 12.06 6.45
C LEU A 66 8.82 11.75 4.96
N GLN A 67 9.51 10.66 4.64
CA GLN A 67 9.74 10.23 3.26
C GLN A 67 8.45 9.78 2.57
N SER A 68 7.63 8.97 3.24
CA SER A 68 6.33 8.53 2.77
C SER A 68 5.40 9.72 2.49
N ALA A 69 5.37 10.70 3.39
CA ALA A 69 4.59 11.91 3.23
C ALA A 69 5.07 12.76 2.03
N SER A 70 6.39 12.81 1.78
CA SER A 70 6.93 13.52 0.61
C SER A 70 6.60 12.84 -0.71
N ARG A 71 6.74 11.50 -0.78
CA ARG A 71 6.29 10.72 -1.95
C ARG A 71 4.81 10.95 -2.23
N ARG A 72 3.97 10.90 -1.18
CA ARG A 72 2.53 11.15 -1.27
C ARG A 72 2.18 12.58 -1.69
N ALA A 73 2.92 13.58 -1.20
CA ALA A 73 2.77 14.97 -1.65
C ALA A 73 3.00 15.06 -3.17
N GLY A 74 4.07 14.43 -3.68
CA GLY A 74 4.36 14.41 -5.11
C GLY A 74 3.24 13.82 -5.98
N ARG A 75 2.52 12.80 -5.49
CA ARG A 75 1.38 12.17 -6.18
C ARG A 75 0.19 13.12 -6.37
N VAL A 76 0.05 14.12 -5.50
CA VAL A 76 -1.05 15.11 -5.54
C VAL A 76 -0.58 16.50 -5.99
N HIS A 77 0.56 16.56 -6.69
CA HIS A 77 1.20 17.81 -7.12
C HIS A 77 1.53 18.78 -5.97
N ALA A 78 1.69 18.25 -4.76
CA ALA A 78 2.19 18.97 -3.61
C ALA A 78 3.68 18.66 -3.38
N CYS A 79 4.36 19.51 -2.61
CA CYS A 79 5.73 19.23 -2.18
C CYS A 79 5.87 19.33 -0.67
N LEU A 80 6.66 18.44 -0.08
CA LEU A 80 7.01 18.46 1.33
C LEU A 80 8.50 18.81 1.46
N ARG A 81 8.81 19.82 2.27
CA ARG A 81 10.17 20.34 2.47
C ARG A 81 10.53 20.31 3.94
N LEU A 82 11.74 19.84 4.24
CA LEU A 82 12.29 19.88 5.60
C LEU A 82 13.14 21.14 5.76
N GLN A 83 12.79 21.95 6.75
CA GLN A 83 13.51 23.15 7.14
C GLN A 83 14.31 22.86 8.42
N HIS A 84 15.56 23.27 8.44
CA HIS A 84 16.48 23.11 9.59
C HIS A 84 16.63 21.66 10.11
N PRO A 85 16.90 20.65 9.26
CA PRO A 85 17.18 19.30 9.75
C PRO A 85 18.43 19.29 10.64
N CYS A 86 18.34 18.59 11.78
CA CYS A 86 19.50 18.36 12.62
C CYS A 86 20.48 17.39 11.94
N ALA A 87 21.74 17.37 12.37
CA ALA A 87 22.78 16.54 11.76
C ALA A 87 22.45 15.03 11.73
N GLN A 88 21.67 14.54 12.71
CA GLN A 88 21.18 13.16 12.72
C GLN A 88 20.21 12.88 11.56
N ILE A 89 19.26 13.79 11.33
CA ILE A 89 18.27 13.67 10.24
C ILE A 89 18.96 13.81 8.89
N THR A 90 19.89 14.76 8.74
CA THR A 90 20.68 14.91 7.51
C THR A 90 21.46 13.64 7.17
N ARG A 91 22.17 13.05 8.16
CA ARG A 91 22.89 11.79 7.96
C ARG A 91 21.97 10.64 7.57
N LEU A 92 20.80 10.53 8.20
CA LEU A 92 19.84 9.49 7.85
C LEU A 92 19.29 9.68 6.43
N LEU A 93 19.02 10.92 6.01
CA LEU A 93 18.59 11.24 4.65
C LEU A 93 19.67 10.96 3.59
N ASP A 94 20.94 11.17 3.93
CA ASP A 94 22.07 10.85 3.05
C ASP A 94 22.20 9.34 2.84
N VAL A 95 22.04 8.55 3.91
CA VAL A 95 22.05 7.08 3.84
C VAL A 95 20.90 6.54 2.99
N THR A 96 19.73 7.18 3.01
CA THR A 96 18.56 6.76 2.23
C THR A 96 18.45 7.44 0.86
N GLY A 97 19.47 8.20 0.42
CA GLY A 97 19.48 8.89 -0.88
C GLY A 97 18.34 9.92 -1.06
N SER A 98 17.79 10.43 0.04
CA SER A 98 16.54 11.22 0.05
C SER A 98 16.76 12.73 0.26
N THR A 99 18.00 13.18 0.39
CA THR A 99 18.34 14.59 0.64
C THR A 99 17.81 15.53 -0.43
N SER A 100 17.93 15.16 -1.71
CA SER A 100 17.47 15.99 -2.83
C SER A 100 15.94 16.14 -2.90
N LEU A 101 15.18 15.15 -2.40
CA LEU A 101 13.71 15.14 -2.45
C LEU A 101 13.06 15.98 -1.34
N LEU A 102 13.77 16.16 -0.23
CA LEU A 102 13.24 16.75 0.98
C LEU A 102 13.86 18.12 1.31
N LEU A 103 15.07 18.42 0.80
CA LEU A 103 15.79 19.67 1.08
C LEU A 103 15.82 20.64 -0.12
N THR A 104 15.65 20.13 -1.34
CA THR A 104 15.61 20.95 -2.56
C THR A 104 14.29 20.78 -3.29
N GLY A 105 13.49 21.85 -3.34
CA GLY A 105 12.28 21.88 -4.16
C GLY A 105 12.64 21.90 -5.64
N GLN A 106 12.71 20.73 -6.28
CA GLN A 106 12.79 20.64 -7.74
C GLN A 106 11.51 20.02 -8.30
N VAL A 107 10.75 20.86 -9.00
CA VAL A 107 9.99 20.47 -10.19
C VAL A 107 11.04 20.31 -11.30
N SER A 108 11.22 19.09 -11.81
CA SER A 108 12.01 18.88 -13.03
C SER A 108 11.07 18.66 -14.22
N PRO A 109 11.19 19.45 -15.30
CA PRO A 109 10.55 19.18 -16.58
C PRO A 109 11.29 18.06 -17.33
N VAL A 110 10.52 17.15 -17.94
CA VAL A 110 10.99 16.10 -18.86
C VAL A 110 11.35 16.73 -20.22
N PRO A 111 12.50 16.41 -20.84
CA PRO A 111 12.70 16.58 -22.28
C PRO A 111 12.46 15.27 -23.06
N PRO A 112 12.10 15.36 -24.36
CA PRO A 112 11.52 14.27 -25.13
C PRO A 112 12.55 13.35 -25.83
N THR A 113 12.00 12.22 -26.27
CA THR A 113 12.51 11.11 -27.10
C THR A 113 13.38 11.46 -28.31
N ALA A 114 14.29 10.53 -28.67
CA ALA A 114 14.61 10.24 -30.07
C ALA A 114 14.95 8.75 -30.28
N SER A 115 14.17 8.11 -31.15
CA SER A 115 14.39 6.79 -31.75
C SER A 115 15.56 6.78 -32.74
N GLY A 116 16.18 5.61 -32.94
CA GLY A 116 17.12 5.37 -34.03
C GLY A 116 17.48 3.88 -34.16
N ASP A 117 17.05 3.30 -35.27
CA ASP A 117 16.92 1.88 -35.60
C ASP A 117 18.22 1.17 -36.06
N LEU A 118 18.23 -0.16 -35.88
CA LEU A 118 18.75 -1.26 -36.74
C LEU A 118 20.24 -1.31 -37.18
N LEU A 119 20.95 -2.42 -36.84
CA LEU A 119 21.12 -3.58 -37.76
C LEU A 119 21.83 -4.80 -37.11
N SER A 120 21.14 -5.94 -37.20
CA SER A 120 21.57 -7.34 -37.46
C SER A 120 23.03 -7.79 -37.28
N THR A 121 23.25 -8.85 -36.49
CA THR A 121 23.82 -10.13 -37.02
C THR A 121 23.59 -11.30 -36.04
N ALA A 122 23.11 -12.44 -36.56
CA ALA A 122 23.13 -13.77 -35.94
C ALA A 122 23.83 -14.74 -36.91
N PRO A 123 23.98 -16.06 -36.66
CA PRO A 123 23.82 -16.86 -35.44
C PRO A 123 25.02 -17.82 -35.19
N ARG A 124 25.23 -18.35 -33.97
CA ARG A 124 25.88 -19.68 -33.76
C ARG A 124 25.43 -20.34 -32.44
N ALA A 125 24.79 -21.50 -32.57
CA ALA A 125 24.79 -22.59 -31.57
C ALA A 125 25.95 -23.55 -31.93
N PRO A 126 26.50 -24.39 -31.02
CA PRO A 126 25.79 -25.55 -30.45
C PRO A 126 26.17 -25.93 -29.00
N GLY A 127 25.41 -26.85 -28.38
CA GLY A 127 25.93 -27.70 -27.30
C GLY A 127 24.95 -28.05 -26.19
N ASP A 128 24.12 -29.07 -26.42
CA ASP A 128 23.37 -29.82 -25.43
C ASP A 128 24.31 -30.69 -24.56
N PRO A 129 24.14 -30.73 -23.22
CA PRO A 129 24.45 -31.92 -22.47
C PRO A 129 23.23 -32.43 -21.70
N ALA A 130 22.69 -33.54 -22.21
CA ALA A 130 22.29 -34.72 -21.45
C ALA A 130 21.39 -34.48 -20.23
N ARG A 131 20.09 -34.52 -20.54
CA ARG A 131 18.96 -34.89 -19.68
C ARG A 131 19.32 -36.09 -18.78
N ARG A 132 19.58 -35.85 -17.49
CA ARG A 132 19.50 -36.88 -16.44
C ARG A 132 18.03 -37.06 -16.02
N PRO A 133 17.57 -38.29 -15.78
CA PRO A 133 16.16 -38.57 -15.52
C PRO A 133 15.75 -38.19 -14.09
N ASP A 134 14.57 -37.57 -14.00
CA ASP A 134 13.61 -37.53 -12.90
C ASP A 134 14.13 -37.75 -11.47
N GLN A 135 14.56 -36.65 -10.85
CA GLN A 135 14.32 -36.47 -9.42
C GLN A 135 12.87 -36.00 -9.23
N PRO A 136 12.09 -36.58 -8.30
CA PRO A 136 10.74 -36.11 -8.04
C PRO A 136 10.82 -34.69 -7.50
N VAL A 137 10.46 -33.72 -8.35
CA VAL A 137 10.23 -32.34 -7.92
C VAL A 137 9.15 -32.43 -6.85
N LEU A 138 9.53 -32.21 -5.59
CA LEU A 138 8.56 -31.99 -4.52
C LEU A 138 7.65 -30.87 -5.03
N LYS A 139 6.38 -31.18 -5.28
CA LYS A 139 5.39 -30.15 -5.61
C LYS A 139 5.29 -29.27 -4.38
N ASP A 140 5.96 -28.13 -4.38
CA ASP A 140 5.84 -27.11 -3.34
C ASP A 140 4.40 -26.61 -3.35
N GLY A 141 3.51 -27.28 -2.63
CA GLY A 141 2.12 -26.90 -2.56
C GLY A 141 2.00 -25.57 -1.82
N ILE A 142 1.34 -24.58 -2.42
CA ILE A 142 1.02 -23.34 -1.70
C ILE A 142 0.12 -23.66 -0.52
N ARG A 143 0.58 -23.27 0.66
CA ARG A 143 -0.17 -23.29 1.91
C ARG A 143 -0.71 -21.90 2.16
N LEU A 144 -2.02 -21.80 2.37
CA LEU A 144 -2.66 -20.57 2.82
C LEU A 144 -2.92 -20.67 4.31
N ARG A 145 -2.42 -19.70 5.07
CA ARG A 145 -2.54 -19.66 6.52
C ARG A 145 -3.14 -18.34 6.96
N ARG A 146 -4.14 -18.41 7.83
CA ARG A 146 -4.69 -17.23 8.49
C ARG A 146 -3.81 -16.85 9.67
N LEU A 147 -3.47 -15.57 9.76
CA LEU A 147 -2.74 -15.03 10.90
C LEU A 147 -3.73 -14.54 11.96
N THR A 148 -3.41 -14.81 13.22
CA THR A 148 -4.02 -14.08 14.35
C THR A 148 -3.47 -12.64 14.37
N ARG A 149 -4.08 -11.76 15.17
CA ARG A 149 -3.57 -10.38 15.33
C ARG A 149 -2.10 -10.36 15.76
N TRP A 150 -1.75 -11.16 16.78
CA TRP A 150 -0.38 -11.24 17.28
C TRP A 150 0.60 -11.77 16.24
N GLN A 151 0.22 -12.77 15.46
CA GLN A 151 1.05 -13.27 14.36
C GLN A 151 1.19 -12.25 13.23
N ALA A 152 0.16 -11.46 12.96
CA ALA A 152 0.20 -10.38 11.98
C ALA A 152 1.18 -9.28 12.41
N GLU A 153 1.21 -8.96 13.71
CA GLU A 153 2.16 -7.99 14.29
C GLU A 153 3.59 -8.53 14.25
N ASP A 154 3.81 -9.80 14.60
CA ASP A 154 5.14 -10.43 14.57
C ASP A 154 5.72 -10.52 13.15
N MET A 155 4.87 -10.85 12.16
CA MET A 155 5.28 -11.02 10.76
C MET A 155 5.14 -9.74 9.92
N HIS A 156 4.79 -8.59 10.50
CA HIS A 156 4.42 -7.40 9.71
C HIS A 156 5.55 -6.86 8.82
N GLU A 157 6.82 -6.95 9.26
CA GLU A 157 7.97 -6.48 8.49
C GLU A 157 8.21 -7.40 7.28
N ASP A 158 8.22 -8.72 7.47
CA ASP A 158 8.39 -9.69 6.37
C ASP A 158 7.30 -9.53 5.30
N ILE A 159 6.06 -9.27 5.72
CA ILE A 159 4.95 -9.06 4.80
C ILE A 159 5.08 -7.70 4.09
N ALA A 160 5.60 -6.67 4.77
CA ALA A 160 5.84 -5.37 4.17
C ALA A 160 7.00 -5.41 3.16
N ASP A 161 8.06 -6.17 3.45
CA ASP A 161 9.17 -6.40 2.53
C ASP A 161 8.69 -7.13 1.28
N LEU A 162 7.92 -8.23 1.45
CA LEU A 162 7.26 -8.91 0.33
C LEU A 162 6.40 -7.95 -0.51
N ALA A 163 5.64 -7.06 0.13
CA ALA A 163 4.78 -6.12 -0.56
C ALA A 163 5.59 -5.12 -1.40
N ALA A 164 6.66 -4.55 -0.83
CA ALA A 164 7.55 -3.63 -1.52
C ALA A 164 8.28 -4.32 -2.68
N GLU A 165 8.80 -5.53 -2.47
CA GLU A 165 9.46 -6.33 -3.50
C GLU A 165 8.53 -6.65 -4.67
N SER A 166 7.24 -6.92 -4.41
CA SER A 166 6.27 -7.27 -5.46
C SER A 166 6.01 -6.17 -6.49
N VAL A 167 6.31 -4.92 -6.13
CA VAL A 167 6.11 -3.73 -6.98
C VAL A 167 7.41 -3.05 -7.37
N ALA A 168 8.55 -3.45 -6.79
CA ALA A 168 9.85 -2.83 -7.02
C ALA A 168 10.19 -2.80 -8.52
N GLY A 169 10.60 -1.62 -9.02
CA GLY A 169 10.93 -1.43 -10.42
C GLY A 169 9.72 -1.40 -11.37
N THR A 170 8.49 -1.38 -10.84
CA THR A 170 7.27 -1.20 -11.62
C THR A 170 6.68 0.20 -11.40
N PRO A 171 5.86 0.72 -12.33
CA PRO A 171 5.13 1.98 -12.10
C PRO A 171 4.24 1.97 -10.84
N GLY A 172 3.88 0.80 -10.32
CA GLY A 172 3.09 0.62 -9.10
C GLY A 172 3.87 0.87 -7.80
N GLU A 173 5.21 0.84 -7.83
CA GLU A 173 6.06 1.17 -6.67
C GLU A 173 5.72 2.56 -6.10
N ALA A 174 5.42 3.48 -7.02
CA ALA A 174 5.00 4.81 -6.69
C ALA A 174 3.69 4.87 -5.90
N TYR A 175 2.91 3.81 -5.70
CA TYR A 175 1.65 3.76 -4.92
C TYR A 175 1.66 2.73 -3.78
N HIS A 176 2.54 1.74 -3.86
CA HIS A 176 2.60 0.58 -2.97
C HIS A 176 3.90 0.59 -2.14
N ASP A 177 4.15 1.73 -1.50
CA ASP A 177 5.30 1.90 -0.61
C ASP A 177 5.19 1.06 0.67
N ARG A 178 6.34 0.67 1.21
CA ARG A 178 6.47 -0.12 2.44
C ARG A 178 5.84 0.55 3.66
N GLY A 179 6.09 1.85 3.85
CA GLY A 179 5.52 2.62 4.97
C GLY A 179 4.00 2.77 4.83
N ASP A 180 3.52 3.01 3.61
CA ASP A 180 2.08 3.04 3.28
C ASP A 180 1.41 1.67 3.55
N PHE A 181 2.10 0.56 3.25
CA PHE A 181 1.64 -0.80 3.53
C PHE A 181 1.48 -1.04 5.04
N LEU A 182 2.53 -0.78 5.84
CA LEU A 182 2.50 -0.99 7.29
C LEU A 182 1.41 -0.16 7.95
N HIS A 183 1.22 1.08 7.50
CA HIS A 183 0.14 1.92 7.98
C HIS A 183 -1.24 1.35 7.63
N ARG A 184 -1.48 0.93 6.38
CA ARG A 184 -2.74 0.29 5.99
C ARG A 184 -3.00 -0.97 6.80
N LEU A 185 -2.00 -1.81 6.99
CA LEU A 185 -2.11 -3.02 7.80
C LEU A 185 -2.51 -2.68 9.23
N ALA A 186 -1.81 -1.74 9.88
CA ALA A 186 -2.11 -1.31 11.24
C ALA A 186 -3.54 -0.75 11.37
N VAL A 187 -3.97 0.16 10.50
CA VAL A 187 -5.33 0.73 10.52
C VAL A 187 -6.38 -0.37 10.30
N THR A 188 -6.13 -1.27 9.36
CA THR A 188 -7.07 -2.36 9.02
C THR A 188 -7.16 -3.41 10.13
N ALA A 189 -6.06 -3.69 10.83
CA ALA A 189 -6.02 -4.65 11.94
C ALA A 189 -6.91 -4.26 13.14
N HIS A 190 -7.21 -2.96 13.27
CA HIS A 190 -8.13 -2.44 14.29
C HIS A 190 -9.61 -2.58 13.91
N ARG A 191 -9.91 -2.97 12.66
CA ARG A 191 -11.28 -3.07 12.15
C ARG A 191 -11.97 -4.33 12.67
N PRO A 192 -13.25 -4.25 13.07
CA PRO A 192 -14.03 -5.44 13.42
C PRO A 192 -14.06 -6.44 12.27
N GLY A 193 -13.81 -7.72 12.58
CA GLY A 193 -13.80 -8.77 11.56
C GLY A 193 -12.56 -8.76 10.65
N PHE A 194 -11.50 -8.04 11.00
CA PHE A 194 -10.22 -8.11 10.29
C PHE A 194 -9.75 -9.56 10.11
N ALA A 195 -9.27 -9.86 8.91
CA ALA A 195 -8.57 -11.10 8.60
C ALA A 195 -7.38 -10.83 7.68
N LEU A 196 -6.27 -11.52 7.96
CA LEU A 196 -5.06 -11.54 7.17
C LEU A 196 -4.72 -12.99 6.84
N LEU A 197 -4.49 -13.24 5.56
CA LEU A 197 -3.97 -14.51 5.05
C LEU A 197 -2.59 -14.29 4.48
N VAL A 198 -1.70 -15.25 4.71
CA VAL A 198 -0.42 -15.38 4.03
C VAL A 198 -0.41 -16.63 3.16
N ALA A 199 0.32 -16.55 2.05
CA ALA A 199 0.61 -17.66 1.17
C ALA A 199 2.08 -18.03 1.32
N GLU A 200 2.34 -19.29 1.66
CA GLU A 200 3.65 -19.83 1.93
C GLU A 200 3.91 -21.02 0.99
N THR A 201 5.10 -21.06 0.39
CA THR A 201 5.68 -22.26 -0.23
C THR A 201 6.83 -22.73 0.67
N THR A 202 8.07 -22.65 0.18
CA THR A 202 9.29 -22.67 0.99
C THR A 202 9.59 -21.30 1.60
N VAL A 203 8.98 -20.24 1.05
CA VAL A 203 9.08 -18.85 1.51
C VAL A 203 7.71 -18.18 1.51
N LEU A 204 7.61 -17.00 2.10
CA LEU A 204 6.43 -16.15 2.00
C LEU A 204 6.31 -15.61 0.57
N VAL A 205 5.21 -15.91 -0.11
CA VAL A 205 5.00 -15.57 -1.54
C VAL A 205 3.77 -14.70 -1.80
N GLY A 206 2.97 -14.42 -0.77
CA GLY A 206 1.83 -13.52 -0.92
C GLY A 206 1.13 -13.24 0.39
N CYS A 207 0.31 -12.20 0.40
CA CYS A 207 -0.60 -11.90 1.50
C CYS A 207 -1.90 -11.26 0.97
N ALA A 208 -2.97 -11.39 1.72
CA ALA A 208 -4.19 -10.62 1.49
C ALA A 208 -4.87 -10.33 2.81
N PHE A 209 -5.34 -9.10 3.00
CA PHE A 209 -6.09 -8.73 4.19
C PHE A 209 -7.21 -7.74 3.92
N GLY A 210 -8.17 -7.76 4.83
CA GLY A 210 -9.38 -6.97 4.70
C GLY A 210 -10.32 -7.16 5.88
N PHE A 211 -11.50 -6.57 5.75
CA PHE A 211 -12.57 -6.63 6.76
C PHE A 211 -13.95 -6.61 6.09
N PRO A 212 -14.97 -7.23 6.73
CA PRO A 212 -16.33 -7.21 6.22
C PRO A 212 -17.01 -5.85 6.45
N VAL A 213 -17.84 -5.45 5.50
CA VAL A 213 -18.76 -4.30 5.58
C VAL A 213 -20.17 -4.82 5.33
N GLY A 214 -21.13 -4.42 6.16
CA GLY A 214 -22.51 -4.91 6.09
C GLY A 214 -23.47 -4.12 6.96
N PRO A 215 -24.79 -4.33 6.79
CA PRO A 215 -25.84 -3.54 7.45
C PRO A 215 -25.85 -3.67 8.97
N ASP A 216 -25.30 -4.78 9.50
CA ASP A 216 -25.25 -5.08 10.94
C ASP A 216 -24.02 -4.48 11.64
N GLY A 217 -23.12 -3.81 10.90
CA GLY A 217 -21.86 -3.28 11.43
C GLY A 217 -21.99 -1.91 12.12
N SER A 218 -21.06 -1.60 13.02
CA SER A 218 -20.97 -0.32 13.74
C SER A 218 -20.69 0.91 12.85
N GLY A 219 -20.43 0.70 11.55
CA GLY A 219 -20.01 1.73 10.58
C GLY A 219 -21.13 2.45 9.83
N ARG A 220 -22.34 2.59 10.40
CA ARG A 220 -23.48 3.23 9.73
C ARG A 220 -23.29 4.74 9.45
N ARG A 221 -22.22 5.36 9.99
CA ARG A 221 -21.80 6.75 9.74
C ARG A 221 -20.31 6.81 9.37
N GLY A 222 -19.95 7.77 8.50
CA GLY A 222 -18.57 7.97 8.05
C GLY A 222 -18.23 7.23 6.75
N PHE A 223 -16.94 6.97 6.52
CA PHE A 223 -16.42 6.36 5.30
C PHE A 223 -17.14 5.05 4.92
N ASP A 224 -17.32 4.15 5.89
CA ASP A 224 -17.92 2.83 5.66
C ASP A 224 -19.38 2.89 5.22
N GLY A 225 -20.17 3.79 5.82
CA GLY A 225 -21.57 3.98 5.46
C GLY A 225 -21.74 4.56 4.06
N THR A 226 -20.90 5.53 3.69
CA THR A 226 -20.87 6.09 2.33
C THR A 226 -20.46 5.04 1.31
N LEU A 227 -19.37 4.29 1.59
CA LEU A 227 -18.91 3.20 0.74
C LEU A 227 -19.99 2.13 0.59
N GLN A 228 -20.64 1.72 1.69
CA GLN A 228 -21.71 0.74 1.64
C GLN A 228 -22.87 1.21 0.75
N GLY A 229 -23.32 2.46 0.90
CA GLY A 229 -24.41 3.01 0.09
C GLY A 229 -24.06 3.10 -1.40
N ILE A 230 -22.80 3.37 -1.74
CA ILE A 230 -22.32 3.33 -3.14
C ILE A 230 -22.31 1.89 -3.66
N ILE A 231 -21.63 0.98 -2.98
CA ILE A 231 -21.49 -0.42 -3.43
C ILE A 231 -22.84 -1.11 -3.52
N GLN A 232 -23.76 -0.86 -2.59
CA GLN A 232 -25.11 -1.39 -2.64
C GLN A 232 -25.87 -0.90 -3.89
N ARG A 233 -25.71 0.36 -4.30
CA ARG A 233 -26.31 0.88 -5.53
C ARG A 233 -25.67 0.29 -6.79
N LEU A 234 -24.36 0.10 -6.80
CA LEU A 234 -23.62 -0.42 -7.95
C LEU A 234 -23.82 -1.94 -8.15
N THR A 235 -23.90 -2.70 -7.06
CA THR A 235 -23.84 -4.17 -7.10
C THR A 235 -25.10 -4.87 -6.60
N SER A 236 -26.07 -4.12 -6.07
CA SER A 236 -27.25 -4.65 -5.35
C SER A 236 -26.91 -5.52 -4.12
N ARG A 237 -25.66 -5.49 -3.63
CA ARG A 237 -25.22 -6.26 -2.46
C ARG A 237 -24.95 -5.34 -1.27
N ALA A 238 -25.57 -5.64 -0.13
CA ALA A 238 -25.43 -4.85 1.10
C ALA A 238 -24.27 -5.32 2.01
N ARG A 239 -23.77 -6.55 1.80
CA ARG A 239 -22.63 -7.15 2.51
C ARG A 239 -21.51 -7.46 1.52
N PHE A 240 -20.29 -7.05 1.84
CA PHE A 240 -19.08 -7.28 1.06
C PHE A 240 -17.85 -7.28 1.97
N VAL A 241 -16.68 -7.63 1.43
CA VAL A 241 -15.40 -7.48 2.13
C VAL A 241 -14.60 -6.42 1.42
N VAL A 242 -14.06 -5.47 2.19
CA VAL A 242 -13.05 -4.54 1.69
C VAL A 242 -11.70 -5.23 1.79
N LEU A 243 -11.08 -5.52 0.65
CA LEU A 243 -9.71 -6.00 0.55
C LEU A 243 -8.82 -4.78 0.43
N THR A 244 -8.12 -4.45 1.52
CA THR A 244 -7.24 -3.27 1.58
C THR A 244 -5.87 -3.54 0.95
N GLN A 245 -5.51 -4.81 0.79
CA GLN A 245 -4.28 -5.22 0.14
C GLN A 245 -4.37 -6.65 -0.37
N VAL A 246 -3.81 -6.89 -1.56
CA VAL A 246 -3.51 -8.22 -2.10
C VAL A 246 -2.12 -8.15 -2.72
N VAL A 247 -1.23 -9.02 -2.27
CA VAL A 247 0.14 -9.17 -2.78
C VAL A 247 0.32 -10.63 -3.19
N ALA A 248 0.84 -10.84 -4.38
CA ALA A 248 1.26 -12.15 -4.85
C ALA A 248 2.53 -11.99 -5.67
N HIS A 249 3.62 -12.56 -5.17
CA HIS A 249 4.88 -12.59 -5.90
C HIS A 249 4.73 -13.53 -7.11
N PRO A 250 5.24 -13.16 -8.30
CA PRO A 250 5.31 -14.07 -9.44
C PRO A 250 5.97 -15.40 -9.04
N HIS A 251 5.28 -16.52 -9.26
CA HIS A 251 5.78 -17.86 -8.96
C HIS A 251 5.65 -18.75 -10.21
N ALA A 252 6.74 -19.39 -10.61
CA ALA A 252 6.81 -20.15 -11.87
C ALA A 252 5.76 -21.28 -11.95
N GLN A 253 5.54 -21.97 -10.84
CA GLN A 253 4.64 -23.13 -10.76
C GLN A 253 3.21 -22.76 -10.36
N HIS A 254 2.99 -21.58 -9.78
CA HIS A 254 1.70 -21.23 -9.17
C HIS A 254 1.28 -19.83 -9.52
N ARG A 255 0.56 -19.71 -10.64
CA ARG A 255 0.10 -18.41 -11.15
C ARG A 255 -1.20 -17.92 -10.51
N ASP A 256 -1.78 -18.69 -9.60
CA ASP A 256 -3.08 -18.42 -9.01
C ASP A 256 -3.05 -18.02 -7.54
N ILE A 257 -1.87 -17.66 -7.00
CA ILE A 257 -1.68 -17.25 -5.59
C ILE A 257 -2.67 -16.16 -5.17
N ALA A 258 -2.70 -15.04 -5.91
CA ALA A 258 -3.62 -13.93 -5.64
C ALA A 258 -5.08 -14.38 -5.63
N ARG A 259 -5.47 -15.18 -6.64
CA ARG A 259 -6.83 -15.71 -6.78
C ARG A 259 -7.21 -16.62 -5.61
N ARG A 260 -6.30 -17.49 -5.14
CA ARG A 260 -6.57 -18.38 -4.00
C ARG A 260 -6.64 -17.60 -2.69
N LEU A 261 -5.77 -16.61 -2.49
CA LEU A 261 -5.81 -15.72 -1.32
C LEU A 261 -7.14 -14.96 -1.22
N GLN A 262 -7.55 -14.26 -2.28
CA GLN A 262 -8.80 -13.49 -2.29
C GLN A 262 -10.04 -14.39 -2.11
N GLN A 263 -10.10 -15.55 -2.78
CA GLN A 263 -11.22 -16.49 -2.64
C GLN A 263 -11.31 -17.05 -1.21
N ARG A 264 -10.16 -17.41 -0.62
CA ARG A 264 -10.12 -17.91 0.75
C ARG A 264 -10.53 -16.83 1.75
N LEU A 265 -10.05 -15.60 1.59
CA LEU A 265 -10.38 -14.48 2.47
C LEU A 265 -11.87 -14.17 2.43
N LEU A 266 -12.47 -14.12 1.24
CA LEU A 266 -13.90 -13.93 1.05
C LEU A 266 -14.73 -15.04 1.69
N THR A 267 -14.27 -16.30 1.57
CA THR A 267 -14.91 -17.46 2.19
C THR A 267 -14.86 -17.36 3.72
N ASP A 268 -13.69 -17.08 4.30
CA ASP A 268 -13.50 -16.96 5.76
C ASP A 268 -14.34 -15.81 6.36
N LEU A 269 -14.55 -14.74 5.57
CA LEU A 269 -15.38 -13.58 5.94
C LEU A 269 -16.85 -13.68 5.47
N HIS A 270 -17.27 -14.85 4.97
CA HIS A 270 -18.65 -15.16 4.60
C HIS A 270 -19.28 -14.16 3.61
N SER A 271 -18.51 -13.75 2.60
CA SER A 271 -18.95 -12.85 1.54
C SER A 271 -18.65 -13.40 0.15
N CYS A 272 -19.53 -13.15 -0.80
CA CYS A 272 -19.33 -13.45 -2.23
C CYS A 272 -18.88 -12.22 -3.03
N LEU A 273 -18.80 -11.04 -2.39
CA LEU A 273 -18.34 -9.78 -2.99
C LEU A 273 -17.09 -9.28 -2.27
N GLY A 274 -16.02 -9.10 -3.03
CA GLY A 274 -14.84 -8.33 -2.65
C GLY A 274 -14.86 -6.95 -3.29
N VAL A 275 -14.43 -5.95 -2.54
CA VAL A 275 -14.27 -4.56 -2.99
C VAL A 275 -12.85 -4.12 -2.65
N THR A 276 -12.15 -3.50 -3.60
CA THR A 276 -10.89 -2.80 -3.34
C THR A 276 -10.98 -1.39 -3.90
N LEU A 277 -10.20 -0.48 -3.32
CA LEU A 277 -10.12 0.91 -3.72
C LEU A 277 -8.69 1.19 -4.15
N LEU A 278 -8.51 1.61 -5.40
CA LEU A 278 -7.22 1.97 -5.95
C LEU A 278 -7.18 3.45 -6.31
N HIS A 279 -5.98 4.03 -6.25
CA HIS A 279 -5.76 5.37 -6.76
C HIS A 279 -6.04 5.39 -8.28
N PRO A 280 -6.73 6.40 -8.82
CA PRO A 280 -7.13 6.40 -10.24
C PRO A 280 -5.94 6.38 -11.21
N VAL A 281 -4.80 6.94 -10.78
CA VAL A 281 -3.56 6.96 -11.56
C VAL A 281 -2.72 5.67 -11.38
N ASP A 282 -3.06 4.78 -10.44
CA ASP A 282 -2.39 3.49 -10.25
C ASP A 282 -2.81 2.47 -11.32
N GLN A 283 -2.33 2.67 -12.54
CA GLN A 283 -2.63 1.80 -13.69
C GLN A 283 -2.02 0.40 -13.54
N ALA A 284 -0.85 0.30 -12.88
CA ALA A 284 -0.20 -0.98 -12.64
C ALA A 284 -1.00 -1.85 -11.66
N GLY A 285 -1.47 -1.26 -10.55
CA GLY A 285 -2.38 -1.93 -9.62
C GLY A 285 -3.70 -2.32 -10.28
N GLN A 286 -4.31 -1.42 -11.05
CA GLN A 286 -5.55 -1.72 -11.78
C GLN A 286 -5.37 -2.87 -12.78
N ALA A 287 -4.24 -2.93 -13.51
CA ALA A 287 -3.92 -4.02 -14.41
C ALA A 287 -3.69 -5.34 -13.67
N ALA A 288 -2.99 -5.31 -12.54
CA ALA A 288 -2.77 -6.49 -11.69
C ALA A 288 -4.10 -7.07 -11.20
N PHE A 289 -4.96 -6.24 -10.59
CA PHE A 289 -6.28 -6.65 -10.14
C PHE A 289 -7.16 -7.16 -11.29
N SER A 290 -7.12 -6.51 -12.45
CA SER A 290 -7.84 -6.98 -13.65
C SER A 290 -7.37 -8.37 -14.09
N SER A 291 -6.06 -8.64 -14.04
CA SER A 291 -5.50 -9.97 -14.34
C SER A 291 -5.94 -11.06 -13.34
N TRP A 292 -6.32 -10.66 -12.12
CA TRP A 292 -6.86 -11.54 -11.09
C TRP A 292 -8.39 -11.68 -11.14
N GLY A 293 -9.04 -11.11 -12.16
CA GLY A 293 -10.47 -11.22 -12.41
C GLY A 293 -11.33 -10.14 -11.74
N TRP A 294 -10.73 -9.05 -11.27
CA TRP A 294 -11.48 -7.91 -10.75
C TRP A 294 -12.03 -7.05 -11.89
N GLN A 295 -13.23 -6.51 -11.68
CA GLN A 295 -13.87 -5.59 -12.60
C GLN A 295 -13.77 -4.17 -12.05
N ASN A 296 -13.29 -3.24 -12.88
CA ASN A 296 -13.24 -1.81 -12.55
C ASN A 296 -14.61 -1.16 -12.81
N MET A 297 -15.22 -0.62 -11.76
CA MET A 297 -16.52 0.07 -11.78
C MET A 297 -16.39 1.58 -12.01
N GLY A 298 -15.16 2.07 -12.19
CA GLY A 298 -14.85 3.49 -12.39
C GLY A 298 -14.57 4.24 -11.09
N GLU A 299 -14.33 5.53 -11.26
CA GLU A 299 -14.09 6.47 -10.15
C GLU A 299 -15.38 6.77 -9.40
N VAL A 300 -15.29 6.80 -8.07
CA VAL A 300 -16.43 7.09 -7.21
C VAL A 300 -16.22 8.39 -6.45
N VAL A 301 -17.08 9.36 -6.76
CA VAL A 301 -17.13 10.66 -6.09
C VAL A 301 -17.94 10.58 -4.79
N GLY A 302 -17.52 11.33 -3.77
CA GLY A 302 -18.23 11.45 -2.49
C GLY A 302 -17.71 10.56 -1.38
N LEU A 303 -16.71 9.71 -1.65
CA LEU A 303 -15.93 9.08 -0.59
C LEU A 303 -15.00 10.13 0.05
N PRO A 304 -14.82 10.13 1.39
CA PRO A 304 -13.82 10.96 2.05
C PRO A 304 -12.42 10.68 1.51
N GLY A 305 -11.72 11.72 1.05
CA GLY A 305 -10.37 11.60 0.51
C GLY A 305 -10.04 12.76 -0.44
N ALA A 306 -8.74 12.93 -0.75
CA ALA A 306 -8.27 13.97 -1.66
C ALA A 306 -8.57 13.66 -3.14
N VAL A 307 -8.79 12.40 -3.48
CA VAL A 307 -9.05 11.92 -4.84
C VAL A 307 -10.22 10.93 -4.85
N ALA A 308 -10.97 10.89 -5.95
CA ALA A 308 -11.98 9.86 -6.18
C ALA A 308 -11.27 8.54 -6.51
N PRO A 309 -11.36 7.50 -5.66
CA PRO A 309 -10.72 6.22 -5.95
C PRO A 309 -11.49 5.46 -7.04
N CYS A 310 -10.77 4.64 -7.80
CA CYS A 310 -11.38 3.61 -8.64
C CYS A 310 -11.89 2.48 -7.73
N VAL A 311 -13.17 2.14 -7.88
CA VAL A 311 -13.77 0.99 -7.21
C VAL A 311 -13.60 -0.23 -8.09
N LEU A 312 -12.91 -1.25 -7.57
CA LEU A 312 -12.83 -2.55 -8.24
C LEU A 312 -13.60 -3.58 -7.42
N THR A 313 -14.33 -4.45 -8.11
CA THR A 313 -15.15 -5.50 -7.49
C THR A 313 -14.77 -6.88 -8.00
N LEU A 314 -14.76 -7.85 -7.09
CA LEU A 314 -14.63 -9.27 -7.40
C LEU A 314 -15.87 -10.00 -6.91
N SER A 315 -16.60 -10.61 -7.83
CA SER A 315 -17.71 -11.51 -7.50
C SER A 315 -17.25 -12.94 -7.60
N VAL A 316 -17.36 -13.69 -6.50
CA VAL A 316 -17.21 -15.14 -6.51
C VAL A 316 -18.62 -15.72 -6.68
N GLU A 317 -19.07 -15.85 -7.94
CA GLU A 317 -20.29 -16.60 -8.23
C GLU A 317 -20.03 -18.09 -8.07
N GLY A 318 -20.87 -18.77 -7.29
CA GLY A 318 -20.79 -20.22 -7.10
C GLY A 318 -19.90 -20.69 -5.95
N LEU A 319 -20.32 -20.44 -4.71
CA LEU A 319 -20.27 -21.48 -3.68
C LEU A 319 -21.69 -22.03 -3.51
N ALA A 320 -22.23 -22.59 -4.58
CA ALA A 320 -23.28 -23.58 -4.42
C ALA A 320 -22.65 -24.71 -3.60
N LEU A 321 -23.19 -24.91 -2.39
CA LEU A 321 -23.00 -26.05 -1.50
C LEU A 321 -22.38 -27.28 -2.18
N ALA A 322 -21.06 -27.40 -2.13
CA ALA A 322 -20.39 -28.69 -2.20
C ALA A 322 -20.09 -29.14 -0.76
N ARG A 323 -21.16 -29.35 0.01
CA ARG A 323 -21.16 -30.25 1.16
C ARG A 323 -22.02 -31.45 0.76
N ARG A 324 -21.37 -32.51 0.32
CA ARG A 324 -21.87 -33.88 0.52
C ARG A 324 -21.21 -34.40 1.78
#